data_AF-A0A9D8QE39-F1
#
_entry.id   AF-A0A9D8QE39-F1
#
_cell.length_a   1.000
_cell.length_b   1.000
_cell.length_c   1.000
_cell.angle_alpha   90.00
_cell.angle_beta   90.00
_cell.angle_gamma   90.00
#
_symmetry.space_group_name_H-M   'P 1'
#
loop_
_entity.id
_entity.type
_entity.pdbx_description
1 polymer ?
#
loop_
_entity_poly.entity_id
_entity_poly.type
_entity_poly.pdbx_seq_one_letter_code
_entity_poly.pdbx_strand_id
1 'polypeptide(L)'
;MTAVQGLPGALRAELLKTGKRASPWVLLGISLAILVILSYGVAWLIYTHPPPGTQLPRGATAAQLKQALYPAGFVQATLSNGLPGVLALILGVLLVGSEFSWGTLKTLFTQRPGRLETLAAKILALAVAVAVGVLAMFAMAAVCSVLIAVADGHTLADWPSTATIVKGLLVAWLIWGWWALFGAALSVIFRQAALAIGLGLAYSLVIEGLVFGIVGSL
;
A
#
# COMPACT_ATOMS: atom_id res chain seq x y z
N MET A 1 17.78 -26.55 -20.08
CA MET A 1 18.11 -25.68 -18.91
C MET A 1 18.11 -24.18 -19.29
N THR A 2 17.16 -23.72 -20.12
CA THR A 2 17.12 -22.36 -20.68
C THR A 2 16.17 -21.40 -19.95
N ALA A 3 15.34 -21.88 -19.02
CA ALA A 3 14.27 -21.11 -18.39
C ALA A 3 14.73 -20.04 -17.38
N VAL A 4 15.99 -20.11 -16.90
CA VAL A 4 16.50 -19.17 -15.87
C VAL A 4 17.29 -18.01 -16.49
N GLN A 5 17.79 -18.15 -17.73
CA GLN A 5 18.64 -17.14 -18.37
C GLN A 5 17.87 -15.89 -18.83
N GLY A 6 16.59 -16.01 -19.16
CA GLY A 6 15.78 -14.87 -19.60
C GLY A 6 15.15 -14.04 -18.47
N LEU A 7 15.01 -14.63 -17.27
CA LEU A 7 14.29 -14.02 -16.13
C LEU A 7 14.80 -12.61 -15.77
N PRO A 8 16.12 -12.34 -15.72
CA PRO A 8 16.63 -11.00 -15.44
C PRO A 8 16.21 -9.98 -16.50
N GLY A 9 16.17 -10.39 -17.78
CA GLY A 9 15.73 -9.55 -18.89
C GLY A 9 14.24 -9.25 -18.81
N ALA A 10 13.43 -10.27 -18.55
CA ALA A 10 11.98 -10.12 -18.35
C ALA A 10 11.66 -9.23 -17.14
N LEU A 11 12.37 -9.42 -16.02
CA LEU A 11 12.21 -8.59 -14.84
C LEU A 11 12.60 -7.13 -15.11
N ARG A 12 13.73 -6.88 -15.78
CA ARG A 12 14.15 -5.53 -16.17
C ARG A 12 13.10 -4.86 -17.06
N ALA A 13 12.52 -5.60 -18.01
CA ALA A 13 11.45 -5.08 -18.86
C ALA A 13 10.21 -4.69 -18.05
N GLU A 14 9.75 -5.53 -17.12
CA GLU A 14 8.60 -5.23 -16.25
C GLU A 14 8.86 -4.06 -15.30
N LEU A 15 10.07 -3.94 -14.75
CA LEU A 15 10.47 -2.81 -13.91
C LEU A 15 10.53 -1.50 -14.70
N LEU A 16 11.11 -1.52 -15.91
CA LEU A 16 11.12 -0.36 -16.80
C LEU A 16 9.71 0.07 -17.18
N LYS A 17 8.83 -0.89 -17.51
CA LYS A 17 7.42 -0.64 -17.81
C LYS A 17 6.70 -0.01 -16.63
N THR A 18 6.87 -0.57 -15.43
CA THR A 18 6.28 -0.04 -14.19
C THR A 18 6.79 1.37 -13.90
N GLY A 19 8.09 1.60 -14.02
CA GLY A 19 8.71 2.90 -13.76
C GLY A 19 8.41 3.98 -14.80
N LYS A 20 8.15 3.62 -16.06
CA LYS A 20 7.82 4.59 -17.13
C LYS A 20 6.34 4.92 -17.23
N ARG A 21 5.46 4.08 -16.69
CA ARG A 21 4.02 4.32 -16.74
C ARG A 21 3.62 5.30 -15.64
N ALA A 22 2.79 6.29 -15.96
CA ALA A 22 2.32 7.26 -14.98
C ALA A 22 1.42 6.63 -13.90
N SER A 23 0.65 5.58 -14.23
CA SER A 23 -0.40 5.07 -13.36
C SER A 23 0.07 4.61 -11.96
N PRO A 24 1.17 3.83 -11.81
CA PRO A 24 1.72 3.49 -10.50
C PRO A 24 2.18 4.70 -9.69
N TRP A 25 2.77 5.71 -10.33
CA TRP A 25 3.20 6.94 -9.67
C TRP A 25 2.03 7.81 -9.22
N VAL A 26 0.96 7.89 -10.02
CA VAL A 26 -0.27 8.58 -9.64
C VAL A 26 -0.91 7.90 -8.43
N LEU A 27 -1.00 6.58 -8.43
CA LEU A 27 -1.48 5.83 -7.26
C LEU A 27 -0.61 6.09 -6.02
N LEU A 28 0.72 6.05 -6.18
CA LEU A 28 1.62 6.35 -5.07
C LEU A 28 1.43 7.78 -4.55
N GLY A 29 1.27 8.75 -5.45
CA GLY A 29 0.99 10.14 -5.09
C GLY A 29 -0.34 10.29 -4.33
N ILE A 30 -1.39 9.59 -4.76
CA ILE A 30 -2.68 9.56 -4.07
C ILE A 30 -2.53 8.91 -2.68
N SER A 31 -1.81 7.79 -2.57
CA SER A 31 -1.53 7.14 -1.28
C SER A 31 -0.78 8.08 -0.33
N LEU A 32 0.22 8.82 -0.84
CA LEU A 32 0.97 9.82 -0.07
C LEU A 32 0.08 10.99 0.36
N ALA A 33 -0.76 11.51 -0.54
CA ALA A 33 -1.69 12.56 -0.20
C ALA A 33 -2.68 12.12 0.89
N ILE A 34 -3.23 10.91 0.79
CA ILE A 34 -4.13 10.34 1.80
C ILE A 34 -3.42 10.20 3.14
N LEU A 35 -2.18 9.68 3.16
CA LEU A 35 -1.38 9.56 4.37
C LEU A 35 -1.15 10.93 5.04
N VAL A 36 -0.69 11.91 4.27
CA VAL A 36 -0.37 13.25 4.81
C VAL A 36 -1.62 13.97 5.27
N ILE A 37 -2.68 13.99 4.45
CA ILE A 37 -3.89 14.77 4.72
C ILE A 37 -4.75 14.07 5.77
N LEU A 38 -5.12 12.81 5.55
CA LEU A 38 -6.10 12.14 6.41
C LEU A 38 -5.45 11.52 7.66
N SER A 39 -4.31 10.85 7.53
CA SER A 39 -3.70 10.14 8.67
C SER A 39 -2.93 11.04 9.61
N TYR A 40 -2.25 12.07 9.09
CA TYR A 40 -1.47 12.99 9.92
C TYR A 40 -2.18 14.34 10.09
N GLY A 41 -2.55 15.03 9.01
CA GLY A 41 -3.11 16.38 9.06
C GLY A 41 -4.44 16.46 9.82
N VAL A 42 -5.44 15.69 9.39
CA VAL A 42 -6.76 15.65 10.03
C VAL A 42 -6.67 15.09 11.45
N ALA A 43 -5.91 14.01 11.66
CA ALA A 43 -5.73 13.43 12.99
C ALA A 43 -5.08 14.43 13.97
N TRP A 44 -4.04 15.14 13.56
CA TRP A 44 -3.40 16.18 14.36
C TRP A 44 -4.36 17.34 14.69
N LEU A 45 -5.16 17.77 13.72
CA LEU A 45 -6.18 18.80 13.92
C LEU A 45 -7.23 18.37 14.95
N ILE A 46 -7.75 17.15 14.83
CA ILE A 46 -8.75 16.59 15.75
C ILE A 46 -8.17 16.45 17.16
N TYR A 47 -6.93 15.99 17.31
CA TYR A 47 -6.33 15.79 18.63
C TYR A 47 -5.89 17.10 19.29
N THR A 48 -5.62 18.15 18.51
CA THR A 48 -5.26 19.48 19.02
C THR A 48 -6.50 20.33 19.33
N HIS A 49 -7.55 20.20 18.53
CA HIS A 49 -8.83 20.90 18.71
C HIS A 49 -9.98 19.88 18.68
N PRO A 50 -10.19 19.10 19.76
CA PRO A 50 -11.21 18.06 19.78
C PRO A 50 -12.60 18.68 19.63
N PRO A 51 -13.36 18.37 18.55
CA PRO A 51 -14.73 18.83 18.41
C PRO A 51 -15.61 18.34 19.56
N PRO A 52 -16.62 19.11 19.99
CA PRO A 52 -17.59 18.67 20.99
C PRO A 52 -18.25 17.35 20.53
N GLY A 53 -18.18 16.30 21.34
CA GLY A 53 -18.76 14.99 21.01
C GLY A 53 -17.79 13.97 20.38
N THR A 54 -16.48 14.27 20.31
CA THR A 54 -15.48 13.30 19.84
C THR A 54 -15.44 12.06 20.75
N GLN A 55 -15.90 10.92 20.24
CA GLN A 55 -15.82 9.65 20.95
C GLN A 55 -14.38 9.13 20.89
N LEU A 56 -13.61 9.42 21.94
CA LEU A 56 -12.30 8.79 22.13
C LEU A 56 -12.50 7.31 22.52
N PRO A 57 -11.61 6.40 22.09
CA PRO A 57 -11.60 5.03 22.58
C PRO A 57 -11.67 5.00 24.11
N ARG A 58 -12.47 4.10 24.70
CA ARG A 58 -12.73 4.04 26.14
C ARG A 58 -11.42 4.07 26.94
N GLY A 59 -11.17 5.15 27.67
CA GLY A 59 -9.99 5.32 28.54
C GLY A 59 -8.76 5.98 27.89
N ALA A 60 -8.79 6.31 26.59
CA ALA A 60 -7.71 7.02 25.92
C ALA A 60 -7.92 8.55 25.99
N THR A 61 -6.89 9.28 26.41
CA THR A 61 -6.88 10.75 26.36
C THR A 61 -6.43 11.24 24.99
N ALA A 62 -6.92 12.40 24.54
CA ALA A 62 -6.48 13.01 23.28
C ALA A 62 -4.96 13.23 23.22
N ALA A 63 -4.33 13.48 24.38
CA ALA A 63 -2.88 13.59 24.50
C ALA A 63 -2.14 12.26 24.19
N GLN A 64 -2.67 11.11 24.62
CA GLN A 64 -2.10 9.80 24.30
C GLN A 64 -2.24 9.44 22.82
N LEU A 65 -3.36 9.81 22.19
CA LEU A 65 -3.53 9.61 20.75
C LEU A 65 -2.63 10.53 19.93
N LYS A 66 -2.43 11.78 20.39
CA LYS A 66 -1.47 12.71 19.80
C LYS A 66 -0.03 12.19 19.91
N GLN A 67 0.32 11.53 21.01
CA GLN A 67 1.61 10.87 21.16
C GLN A 67 1.84 9.74 20.13
N ALA A 68 0.79 9.09 19.63
CA ALA A 68 0.92 8.08 18.58
C ALA A 68 1.30 8.67 17.21
N LEU A 69 1.13 9.98 17.00
CA LEU A 69 1.55 10.68 15.77
C LEU A 69 3.02 11.11 15.82
N TYR A 70 3.66 11.07 16.99
CA TYR A 70 5.08 11.38 17.14
C TYR A 70 5.97 10.26 16.58
N PRO A 71 7.29 10.52 16.45
CA PRO A 71 8.21 9.55 15.87
C PRO A 71 8.17 8.16 16.51
N ALA A 72 7.90 8.03 17.81
CA ALA A 72 7.76 6.73 18.46
C ALA A 72 6.65 5.85 17.83
N GLY A 73 5.57 6.47 17.33
CA GLY A 73 4.37 5.79 16.83
C GLY A 73 4.26 5.68 15.31
N PHE A 74 5.16 6.28 14.53
CA PHE A 74 4.98 6.37 13.06
C PHE A 74 4.85 5.00 12.38
N VAL A 75 5.57 3.98 12.89
CA VAL A 75 5.50 2.60 12.37
C VAL A 75 4.10 2.03 12.56
N GLN A 76 3.52 2.21 13.75
CA GLN A 76 2.17 1.74 14.07
C GLN A 76 1.13 2.53 13.28
N ALA A 77 1.27 3.86 13.19
CA ALA A 77 0.39 4.73 12.43
C ALA A 77 0.32 4.37 10.93
N THR A 78 1.43 3.91 10.37
CA THR A 78 1.49 3.47 8.96
C THR A 78 0.82 2.11 8.76
N LEU A 79 0.84 1.24 9.78
CA LEU A 79 0.24 -0.10 9.73
C LEU A 79 -1.25 -0.12 10.04
N SER A 80 -1.75 0.82 10.86
CA SER A 80 -3.15 0.89 11.27
C SER A 80 -4.07 1.54 10.23
N ASN A 81 -3.51 2.11 9.17
CA ASN A 81 -4.30 2.68 8.08
C ASN A 81 -4.73 1.56 7.12
N GLY A 82 -6.04 1.28 7.03
CA GLY A 82 -6.60 0.24 6.16
C GLY A 82 -6.75 0.66 4.69
N LEU A 83 -6.91 1.95 4.42
CA LEU A 83 -7.10 2.50 3.06
C LEU A 83 -5.98 2.17 2.06
N PRO A 84 -4.69 2.10 2.45
CA PRO A 84 -3.63 1.74 1.54
C PRO A 84 -3.70 0.30 1.01
N GLY A 85 -4.41 -0.62 1.69
CA GLY A 85 -4.66 -1.97 1.18
C GLY A 85 -5.46 -1.96 -0.13
N VAL A 86 -6.48 -1.11 -0.21
CA VAL A 86 -7.29 -0.93 -1.43
C VAL A 86 -6.46 -0.39 -2.58
N LEU A 87 -5.59 0.58 -2.31
CA LEU A 87 -4.71 1.16 -3.33
C LEU A 87 -3.64 0.16 -3.80
N ALA A 88 -3.14 -0.68 -2.90
CA ALA A 88 -2.26 -1.79 -3.25
C ALA A 88 -2.97 -2.83 -4.14
N LEU A 89 -4.25 -3.13 -3.88
CA LEU A 89 -5.07 -3.96 -4.77
C LEU A 89 -5.14 -3.37 -6.17
N ILE A 90 -5.48 -2.08 -6.30
CA ILE A 90 -5.57 -1.40 -7.59
C ILE A 90 -4.20 -1.42 -8.29
N LEU A 91 -3.09 -1.23 -7.56
CA LEU A 91 -1.74 -1.34 -8.13
C LEU A 91 -1.52 -2.72 -8.76
N GLY A 92 -1.86 -3.80 -8.04
CA GLY A 92 -1.82 -5.17 -8.56
C GLY A 92 -2.64 -5.36 -9.83
N VAL A 93 -3.86 -4.81 -9.86
CA VAL A 93 -4.71 -4.83 -11.05
C VAL A 93 -4.11 -4.04 -12.21
N LEU A 94 -3.52 -2.87 -11.96
CA LEU A 94 -2.94 -2.06 -13.03
C LEU A 94 -1.68 -2.70 -13.62
N LEU A 95 -0.84 -3.34 -12.82
CA LEU A 95 0.39 -3.97 -13.30
C LEU A 95 0.11 -5.22 -14.14
N VAL A 96 -0.93 -6.01 -13.77
CA VAL A 96 -1.25 -7.28 -14.43
C VAL A 96 -2.48 -7.19 -15.34
N GLY A 97 -3.59 -6.65 -14.83
CA GLY A 97 -4.87 -6.55 -15.52
C GLY A 97 -4.88 -5.67 -16.75
N SER A 98 -4.08 -4.60 -16.77
CA SER A 98 -4.07 -3.67 -17.90
C SER A 98 -3.60 -4.31 -19.21
N GLU A 99 -2.80 -5.36 -19.14
CA GLU A 99 -2.34 -6.07 -20.34
C GLU A 99 -3.43 -6.92 -20.99
N PHE A 100 -4.35 -7.45 -20.18
CA PHE A 100 -5.52 -8.14 -20.72
C PHE A 100 -6.46 -7.16 -21.40
N SER A 101 -6.66 -5.98 -20.80
CA SER A 101 -7.50 -4.93 -21.38
C SER A 101 -6.94 -4.34 -22.68
N TRP A 102 -5.61 -4.24 -22.80
CA TRP A 102 -4.96 -3.68 -24.00
C TRP A 102 -4.55 -4.76 -25.01
N GLY A 103 -4.74 -6.04 -24.69
CA GLY A 103 -4.39 -7.17 -25.56
C GLY A 103 -2.88 -7.40 -25.76
N THR A 104 -2.03 -6.74 -24.98
CA THR A 104 -0.56 -6.75 -25.17
C THR A 104 0.10 -8.09 -24.85
N LEU A 105 -0.59 -8.98 -24.13
CA LEU A 105 -0.12 -10.33 -23.83
C LEU A 105 0.13 -11.16 -25.09
N LYS A 106 -0.68 -10.97 -26.15
CA LYS A 106 -0.49 -11.72 -27.41
C LYS A 106 0.84 -11.36 -28.06
N THR A 107 1.15 -10.07 -28.15
CA THR A 107 2.40 -9.54 -28.68
C THR A 107 3.60 -9.98 -27.86
N LEU A 108 3.47 -10.01 -26.52
CA LEU A 108 4.52 -10.49 -25.63
C LEU A 108 4.87 -11.96 -25.91
N PHE A 109 3.85 -12.82 -26.06
CA PHE A 109 4.08 -14.24 -26.32
C PHE A 109 4.52 -14.55 -27.76
N THR A 110 4.39 -13.62 -28.71
CA THR A 110 4.97 -13.76 -30.06
C THR A 110 6.50 -13.82 -30.01
N GLN A 111 7.12 -13.16 -29.02
CA GLN A 111 8.58 -13.20 -28.81
C GLN A 111 9.06 -14.54 -28.18
N ARG A 112 8.15 -15.51 -27.99
CA ARG A 112 8.39 -16.81 -27.33
C ARG A 112 9.10 -16.75 -25.97
N PRO A 113 8.82 -15.79 -25.07
CA PRO A 113 9.30 -15.88 -23.70
C PRO A 113 8.63 -17.07 -22.99
N GLY A 114 9.33 -17.67 -22.02
CA GLY A 114 8.76 -18.72 -21.19
C GLY A 114 7.53 -18.21 -20.42
N ARG A 115 6.43 -18.98 -20.41
CA ARG A 115 5.19 -18.59 -19.69
C ARG A 115 5.42 -18.40 -18.19
N LEU A 116 6.13 -19.34 -17.57
CA LEU A 116 6.46 -19.30 -16.14
C LEU A 116 7.44 -18.18 -15.81
N GLU A 117 8.40 -17.94 -16.70
CA GLU A 117 9.39 -16.88 -16.56
C GLU A 117 8.73 -15.49 -16.60
N THR A 118 7.79 -15.29 -17.53
CA THR A 118 7.00 -14.07 -17.64
C THR A 118 6.14 -13.83 -16.40
N LEU A 119 5.49 -14.88 -15.90
CA LEU A 119 4.67 -14.79 -14.68
C LEU A 119 5.54 -14.46 -13.46
N ALA A 120 6.69 -15.13 -13.30
CA ALA A 120 7.63 -14.87 -12.22
C ALA A 120 8.18 -13.44 -12.26
N ALA A 121 8.56 -12.96 -13.46
CA ALA A 121 9.01 -11.59 -13.65
C ALA A 121 7.94 -10.56 -13.25
N LYS A 122 6.66 -10.79 -13.59
CA LYS A 122 5.54 -9.92 -13.21
C LYS A 122 5.31 -9.89 -11.70
N ILE A 123 5.33 -11.05 -11.05
CA ILE A 123 5.16 -11.15 -9.60
C ILE A 123 6.32 -10.46 -8.87
N LEU A 124 7.56 -10.68 -9.33
CA LEU A 124 8.74 -10.01 -8.77
C LEU A 124 8.70 -8.50 -8.99
N ALA A 125 8.32 -8.03 -10.18
CA ALA A 125 8.17 -6.60 -10.46
C ALA A 125 7.08 -5.96 -9.59
N LEU A 126 5.95 -6.67 -9.37
CA LEU A 126 4.91 -6.24 -8.46
C LEU A 126 5.43 -6.15 -7.02
N ALA A 127 6.17 -7.16 -6.56
CA ALA A 127 6.75 -7.17 -5.21
C ALA A 127 7.75 -6.01 -5.00
N VAL A 128 8.55 -5.69 -6.01
CA VAL A 128 9.45 -4.52 -6.00
C VAL A 128 8.67 -3.20 -6.01
N ALA A 129 7.62 -3.09 -6.83
CA ALA A 129 6.78 -1.89 -6.86
C ALA A 129 6.10 -1.64 -5.50
N VAL A 130 5.61 -2.70 -4.86
CA VAL A 130 5.06 -2.63 -3.50
C VAL A 130 6.13 -2.24 -2.49
N ALA A 131 7.34 -2.80 -2.57
CA ALA A 131 8.45 -2.42 -1.68
C ALA A 131 8.79 -0.93 -1.79
N VAL A 132 8.87 -0.40 -3.02
CA VAL A 132 9.10 1.04 -3.26
C VAL A 132 7.97 1.89 -2.68
N GLY A 133 6.71 1.47 -2.88
CA GLY A 133 5.55 2.16 -2.31
C GLY A 133 5.56 2.20 -0.79
N VAL A 134 5.83 1.07 -0.14
CA VAL A 134 5.93 0.96 1.32
C VAL A 134 7.08 1.80 1.86
N LEU A 135 8.25 1.77 1.21
CA LEU A 135 9.39 2.64 1.59
C LEU A 135 9.02 4.12 1.51
N ALA A 136 8.34 4.54 0.44
CA ALA A 136 7.90 5.92 0.29
C ALA A 136 6.87 6.32 1.36
N MET A 137 5.93 5.43 1.69
CA MET A 137 4.97 5.64 2.79
C MET A 137 5.68 5.82 4.13
N PHE A 138 6.63 4.93 4.46
CA PHE A 138 7.38 5.00 5.71
C PHE A 138 8.24 6.27 5.79
N ALA A 139 8.91 6.63 4.69
CA ALA A 139 9.70 7.86 4.62
C ALA A 139 8.80 9.10 4.83
N MET A 140 7.65 9.16 4.18
CA MET A 140 6.71 10.27 4.33
C MET A 140 6.10 10.32 5.73
N ALA A 141 5.72 9.18 6.30
CA ALA A 141 5.23 9.07 7.67
C ALA A 141 6.27 9.56 8.69
N ALA A 142 7.54 9.21 8.50
CA ALA A 142 8.65 9.69 9.33
C ALA A 142 8.84 11.21 9.21
N VAL A 143 8.71 11.78 8.00
CA VAL A 143 8.77 13.24 7.81
C VAL A 143 7.60 13.92 8.50
N CYS A 144 6.37 13.44 8.33
CA CYS A 144 5.19 14.00 8.97
C CYS A 144 5.26 13.94 10.51
N SER A 145 5.72 12.82 11.07
CA SER A 145 5.84 12.66 12.52
C SER A 145 6.87 13.60 13.14
N VAL A 146 8.00 13.83 12.45
CA VAL A 146 9.01 14.82 12.87
C VAL A 146 8.45 16.24 12.78
N LEU A 147 7.78 16.60 11.68
CA LEU A 147 7.19 17.94 11.52
C LEU A 147 6.18 18.26 12.62
N ILE A 148 5.33 17.29 12.98
CA ILE A 148 4.36 17.44 14.06
C ILE A 148 5.04 17.56 15.42
N ALA A 149 6.02 16.71 15.73
CA ALA A 149 6.75 16.79 16.99
C ALA A 149 7.46 18.13 17.18
N VAL A 150 8.06 18.67 16.11
CA VAL A 150 8.69 20.01 16.12
C VAL A 150 7.64 21.10 16.30
N ALA A 151 6.49 21.02 15.62
CA ALA A 151 5.41 21.99 15.78
C ALA A 151 4.83 22.01 17.21
N ASP A 152 4.81 20.86 17.89
CA ASP A 152 4.34 20.70 19.27
C ASP A 152 5.47 20.89 20.33
N GLY A 153 6.68 21.29 19.91
CA GLY A 153 7.82 21.55 20.80
C GLY A 153 8.32 20.31 21.56
N HIS A 154 8.02 19.11 21.09
CA HIS A 154 8.42 17.86 21.72
C HIS A 154 9.86 17.46 21.33
N THR A 155 10.56 16.81 22.25
CA THR A 155 11.90 16.30 21.99
C THR A 155 11.86 15.10 21.05
N LEU A 156 12.69 15.11 20.02
CA LEU A 156 12.82 14.03 19.03
C LEU A 156 13.57 12.79 19.55
N ALA A 157 13.77 12.68 20.87
CA ALA A 157 14.60 11.66 21.49
C ALA A 157 13.99 10.25 21.42
N ASP A 158 12.66 10.16 21.29
CA ASP A 158 11.92 8.89 21.26
C ASP A 158 11.79 8.35 19.83
N TRP A 159 12.90 7.85 19.28
CA TRP A 159 12.90 7.16 17.98
C TRP A 159 12.72 5.64 18.16
N PRO A 160 11.87 4.98 17.35
CA PRO A 160 11.71 3.54 17.42
C PRO A 160 13.01 2.83 17.01
N SER A 161 13.30 1.70 17.64
CA SER A 161 14.50 0.92 17.33
C SER A 161 14.55 0.52 15.86
N THR A 162 15.76 0.42 15.27
CA THR A 162 15.95 -0.01 13.88
C THR A 162 15.30 -1.38 13.62
N ALA A 163 15.32 -2.28 14.60
CA ALA A 163 14.67 -3.58 14.51
C ALA A 163 13.14 -3.45 14.37
N THR A 164 12.52 -2.54 15.12
CA THR A 164 11.08 -2.25 15.01
C THR A 164 10.73 -1.69 13.64
N ILE A 165 11.56 -0.79 13.09
CA ILE A 165 11.35 -0.20 11.77
C ILE A 165 11.44 -1.26 10.67
N VAL A 166 12.48 -2.09 10.68
CA VAL A 166 12.66 -3.18 9.70
C VAL A 166 11.50 -4.17 9.79
N LYS A 167 11.10 -4.57 11.00
CA LYS A 167 9.95 -5.46 11.20
C LYS A 167 8.65 -4.83 10.67
N GLY A 168 8.41 -3.55 10.97
CA GLY A 168 7.26 -2.82 10.47
C GLY A 168 7.23 -2.72 8.95
N LEU A 169 8.38 -2.48 8.33
CA LEU A 169 8.54 -2.43 6.88
C LEU A 169 8.20 -3.78 6.22
N LEU A 170 8.71 -4.89 6.79
CA LEU A 170 8.43 -6.24 6.30
C LEU A 170 6.95 -6.60 6.46
N VAL A 171 6.34 -6.24 7.60
CA VAL A 171 4.90 -6.45 7.83
C VAL A 171 4.08 -5.64 6.83
N ALA A 172 4.38 -4.36 6.64
CA ALA A 172 3.69 -3.51 5.67
C ALA A 172 3.85 -4.04 4.24
N TRP A 173 5.06 -4.49 3.89
CA TRP A 173 5.34 -5.10 2.58
C TRP A 173 4.55 -6.39 2.36
N LEU A 174 4.40 -7.24 3.38
CA LEU A 174 3.58 -8.45 3.30
C LEU A 174 2.09 -8.12 3.18
N ILE A 175 1.58 -7.16 3.96
CA ILE A 175 0.16 -6.75 3.93
C ILE A 175 -0.17 -6.15 2.57
N TRP A 176 0.60 -5.16 2.11
CA TRP A 176 0.39 -4.55 0.80
C TRP A 176 0.63 -5.54 -0.33
N GLY A 177 1.62 -6.42 -0.16
CA GLY A 177 1.92 -7.48 -1.11
C GLY A 177 0.74 -8.42 -1.29
N TRP A 178 0.07 -8.82 -0.19
CA TRP A 178 -1.14 -9.64 -0.24
C TRP A 178 -2.26 -8.95 -1.03
N TRP A 179 -2.56 -7.69 -0.71
CA TRP A 179 -3.59 -6.92 -1.42
C TRP A 179 -3.28 -6.77 -2.91
N ALA A 180 -2.03 -6.46 -3.24
CA ALA A 180 -1.57 -6.34 -4.61
C ALA A 180 -1.63 -7.68 -5.36
N LEU A 181 -1.23 -8.78 -4.73
CA LEU A 181 -1.34 -10.12 -5.29
C LEU A 181 -2.80 -10.51 -5.49
N PHE A 182 -3.69 -10.16 -4.56
CA PHE A 182 -5.11 -10.39 -4.69
C PHE A 182 -5.70 -9.65 -5.90
N GLY A 183 -5.37 -8.36 -6.08
CA GLY A 183 -5.76 -7.61 -7.27
C GLY A 183 -5.20 -8.19 -8.58
N ALA A 184 -3.93 -8.63 -8.57
CA ALA A 184 -3.32 -9.31 -9.70
C ALA A 184 -4.01 -10.66 -10.01
N ALA A 185 -4.38 -11.43 -8.99
CA ALA A 185 -5.08 -12.70 -9.14
C ALA A 185 -6.48 -12.49 -9.74
N LEU A 186 -7.26 -11.53 -9.23
CA LEU A 186 -8.56 -11.15 -9.81
C LEU A 186 -8.41 -10.77 -11.29
N SER A 187 -7.35 -10.03 -11.62
CA SER A 187 -7.06 -9.64 -12.99
C SER A 187 -6.79 -10.82 -13.92
N VAL A 188 -6.09 -11.84 -13.44
CA VAL A 188 -5.80 -13.06 -14.21
C VAL A 188 -7.06 -13.92 -14.38
N ILE A 189 -7.87 -14.04 -13.33
CA ILE A 189 -9.12 -14.82 -13.33
C ILE A 189 -10.12 -14.20 -14.31
N PHE A 190 -10.39 -12.91 -14.17
CA PHE A 190 -11.40 -12.21 -14.96
C PHE A 190 -10.88 -11.70 -16.31
N ARG A 191 -9.56 -11.67 -16.51
CA ARG A 191 -8.89 -11.19 -17.73
C ARG A 191 -9.34 -9.77 -18.13
N GLN A 192 -9.63 -8.93 -17.14
CA GLN A 192 -10.06 -7.55 -17.36
C GLN A 192 -9.73 -6.68 -16.15
N ALA A 193 -9.11 -5.52 -16.38
CA ALA A 193 -8.75 -4.59 -15.30
C ALA A 193 -9.97 -3.97 -14.62
N ALA A 194 -10.93 -3.47 -15.39
CA ALA A 194 -12.11 -2.77 -14.84
C ALA A 194 -12.95 -3.67 -13.91
N LEU A 195 -13.22 -4.90 -14.34
CA LEU A 195 -13.98 -5.87 -13.55
C LEU A 195 -13.22 -6.29 -12.28
N ALA A 196 -11.90 -6.51 -12.38
CA ALA A 196 -11.07 -6.85 -11.22
C ALA A 196 -11.00 -5.70 -10.19
N ILE A 197 -10.92 -4.44 -10.64
CA ILE A 197 -11.02 -3.27 -9.75
C ILE A 197 -12.39 -3.25 -9.08
N GLY A 198 -13.49 -3.30 -9.86
CA GLY A 198 -14.84 -3.21 -9.33
C GLY A 198 -15.14 -4.28 -8.27
N LEU A 199 -14.79 -5.54 -8.55
CA LEU A 199 -14.98 -6.64 -7.61
C LEU A 199 -14.06 -6.55 -6.39
N GLY A 200 -12.80 -6.16 -6.58
CA GLY A 200 -11.87 -5.96 -5.46
C GLY A 200 -12.31 -4.85 -4.51
N LEU A 201 -12.83 -3.75 -5.06
CA LEU A 201 -13.41 -2.65 -4.29
C LEU A 201 -14.69 -3.06 -3.57
N ALA A 202 -15.61 -3.76 -4.25
CA ALA A 202 -16.84 -4.26 -3.64
C ALA A 202 -16.53 -5.21 -2.47
N TYR A 203 -15.54 -6.08 -2.64
CA TYR A 203 -15.08 -6.96 -1.57
C TYR A 203 -14.53 -6.16 -0.37
N SER A 204 -13.54 -5.29 -0.59
CA SER A 204 -12.85 -4.61 0.52
C SER A 204 -13.72 -3.56 1.22
N LEU A 205 -14.55 -2.81 0.48
CA LEU A 205 -15.32 -1.71 1.06
C LEU A 205 -16.68 -2.16 1.60
N VAL A 206 -17.27 -3.21 1.03
CA VAL A 206 -18.62 -3.66 1.40
C VAL A 206 -18.55 -4.97 2.16
N ILE A 207 -18.01 -6.03 1.55
CA ILE A 207 -18.07 -7.38 2.13
C ILE A 207 -17.24 -7.44 3.41
N GLU A 208 -16.00 -6.98 3.37
CA GLU A 208 -15.10 -7.01 4.53
C GLU A 208 -15.66 -6.18 5.69
N GLY A 209 -16.13 -4.97 5.40
CA GLY A 209 -16.77 -4.09 6.38
C GLY A 209 -18.03 -4.70 7.00
N LEU A 210 -18.89 -5.34 6.22
CA LEU A 210 -20.09 -6.02 6.72
C LEU A 210 -19.73 -7.23 7.59
N VAL A 211 -18.80 -8.07 7.14
CA VAL A 211 -18.41 -9.28 7.87
C VAL A 211 -17.79 -8.91 9.22
N PHE A 212 -16.82 -8.00 9.25
CA PHE A 212 -16.20 -7.59 10.52
C PHE A 212 -17.11 -6.74 11.38
N GLY A 213 -18.03 -5.99 10.78
CA GLY A 213 -19.09 -5.29 11.52
C GLY A 213 -20.03 -6.24 12.24
N ILE A 214 -20.48 -7.30 11.58
CA ILE A 214 -21.34 -8.33 12.19
C ILE A 214 -20.56 -9.11 13.25
N VAL A 215 -19.35 -9.58 12.93
CA VAL A 215 -18.52 -10.34 13.88
C VAL A 215 -18.17 -9.51 15.11
N GLY A 216 -17.88 -8.21 14.96
CA GLY A 216 -17.61 -7.32 16.09
C GLY A 216 -18.83 -6.97 16.94
N SER A 217 -20.05 -7.30 16.47
CA SER A 217 -21.30 -7.13 17.21
C SER A 217 -21.76 -8.38 17.96
N LEU A 218 -21.11 -9.53 17.71
CA LEU A 218 -21.31 -10.80 18.41
C LEU A 218 -20.40 -10.89 19.63
#